data_AF-A0A354F7G0-F1
#
_entry.id   AF-A0A354F7G0-F1
#
_cell.length_a   1.000
_cell.length_b   1.000
_cell.length_c   1.000
_cell.angle_alpha   90.00
_cell.angle_beta   90.00
_cell.angle_gamma   90.00
#
_symmetry.space_group_name_H-M   'P 1'
#
loop_
_entity.id
_entity.type
_entity.pdbx_description
1 polymer ?
#
loop_
_entity_poly.entity_id
_entity_poly.type
_entity_poly.pdbx_seq_one_letter_code
_entity_poly.pdbx_strand_id
1 'polypeptide(L)'
;MFRIPFPIPRLGPGFRIVDIGVILSVLSILYLIVFIASGWSGDIGSIEIDLSPSNLPYYALNSIFRIIVAYILSLIFAIWYGYTANKSRLNEQIMIPLLDILQSIPVLSFLPGVTLFMIALFPGSRIGLEISSIILIFTGQVWNIAFSYYNSINTLPKELGEVANIYRLSRFQRFARLELPFSAIGLVWNSMMSVAGGWFFLMACEMFILKDKDFRLPGLGSYIHTAADKGDISHVFYGLGTMVIIIIVLDIFMWRPLVAWTQKFRFDITAGEEERESLVLDLIRRSTVLEKIFNNLTRLSEKMDRLLEIEWKGSSWLRHLFKTIVQIFIIIILIWLLVKAAFFLSGLKIDALPSILKSTGFSLLRTTAAIILAAIWTIPLGVLIGMNIRAARILQPLIQIVASIPATALFPVIILILIRIGGGLDIGSIFLMLLGTQWYILFNVIAGASSIPQELREASKVYGLHGIRKWRVLILPGIFPYLITGFITATGGAWNATIVSEYVTFAGMTLTTPGLGSSISIATASGNFRMLLANTVAMAIAVVAINRLLWKRLFIMAQEKYRLE
;
A
#
# COMPACT_ATOMS: atom_id res chain seq x y z
N MET A 1 -12.76 37.15 -16.64
CA MET A 1 -13.27 36.07 -15.74
C MET A 1 -12.69 34.75 -16.24
N PHE A 2 -11.45 34.42 -15.84
CA PHE A 2 -10.70 33.29 -16.36
C PHE A 2 -11.25 31.98 -15.77
N ARG A 3 -11.85 31.13 -16.63
CA ARG A 3 -12.19 29.76 -16.26
C ARG A 3 -10.91 28.93 -16.32
N ILE A 4 -10.49 28.42 -15.16
CA ILE A 4 -9.36 27.50 -15.02
C ILE A 4 -9.60 26.24 -15.90
N PRO A 5 -8.59 25.74 -16.63
CA PRO A 5 -8.75 24.68 -17.61
C PRO A 5 -8.71 23.26 -17.04
N PHE A 6 -8.59 23.02 -15.73
CA PHE A 6 -8.57 21.65 -15.17
C PHE A 6 -9.98 21.08 -14.97
N PRO A 7 -10.41 20.01 -15.68
CA PRO A 7 -11.52 19.19 -15.22
C PRO A 7 -11.00 18.31 -14.09
N ILE A 8 -10.94 18.86 -12.88
CA ILE A 8 -10.76 18.05 -11.66
C ILE A 8 -11.97 17.11 -11.61
N PRO A 9 -11.79 15.79 -11.38
CA PRO A 9 -12.91 14.90 -11.33
C PRO A 9 -13.86 15.35 -10.22
N ARG A 10 -15.06 15.78 -10.63
CA ARG A 10 -16.17 16.01 -9.71
C ARG A 10 -16.55 14.66 -9.12
N LEU A 11 -15.87 14.24 -8.05
CA LEU A 11 -16.34 13.21 -7.15
C LEU A 11 -17.58 13.76 -6.44
N GLY A 12 -18.70 13.78 -7.17
CA GLY A 12 -19.96 14.36 -6.71
C GLY A 12 -20.32 13.91 -5.29
N PRO A 13 -20.97 14.76 -4.49
CA PRO A 13 -20.99 14.61 -3.04
C PRO A 13 -21.88 13.47 -2.51
N GLY A 14 -22.67 12.81 -3.34
CA GLY A 14 -23.63 11.79 -2.91
C GLY A 14 -23.07 10.37 -2.85
N PHE A 15 -23.56 9.58 -1.90
CA PHE A 15 -23.59 8.11 -1.96
C PHE A 15 -24.28 7.70 -3.26
N ARG A 16 -23.52 7.16 -4.20
CA ARG A 16 -24.07 6.74 -5.49
C ARG A 16 -24.56 5.31 -5.35
N ILE A 17 -25.57 4.94 -6.15
CA ILE A 17 -26.01 3.54 -6.26
C ILE A 17 -24.84 2.62 -6.65
N VAL A 18 -23.87 3.15 -7.39
CA VAL A 18 -22.62 2.46 -7.72
C VAL A 18 -21.84 2.07 -6.47
N ASP A 19 -21.78 2.93 -5.45
CA ASP A 19 -21.08 2.66 -4.19
C ASP A 19 -21.70 1.45 -3.46
N ILE A 20 -23.04 1.32 -3.50
CA ILE A 20 -23.76 0.15 -2.97
C ILE A 20 -23.33 -1.10 -3.73
N GLY A 21 -23.38 -1.06 -5.06
CA GLY A 21 -22.98 -2.20 -5.89
C GLY A 21 -21.55 -2.67 -5.63
N VAL A 22 -20.62 -1.73 -5.43
CA VAL A 22 -19.22 -2.03 -5.11
C VAL A 22 -19.07 -2.66 -3.73
N ILE A 23 -19.66 -2.07 -2.69
CA ILE A 23 -19.64 -2.64 -1.32
C ILE A 23 -20.18 -4.06 -1.34
N LEU A 24 -21.31 -4.24 -2.02
CA LEU A 24 -21.95 -5.53 -2.16
C LEU A 24 -21.06 -6.54 -2.89
N SER A 25 -20.37 -6.12 -3.95
CA SER A 25 -19.44 -6.99 -4.69
C SER A 25 -18.27 -7.45 -3.81
N VAL A 26 -17.74 -6.54 -3.00
CA VAL A 26 -16.65 -6.84 -2.05
C VAL A 26 -17.11 -7.84 -0.98
N LEU A 27 -18.31 -7.63 -0.42
CA LEU A 27 -18.90 -8.58 0.54
C LEU A 27 -19.05 -9.98 -0.05
N SER A 28 -19.47 -10.07 -1.30
CA SER A 28 -19.58 -11.33 -2.03
C SER A 28 -18.25 -12.05 -2.20
N ILE A 29 -17.20 -11.31 -2.57
CA ILE A 29 -15.85 -11.88 -2.73
C ILE A 29 -15.31 -12.35 -1.38
N LEU A 30 -15.47 -11.54 -0.33
CA LEU A 30 -15.06 -11.91 1.04
C LEU A 30 -15.79 -13.17 1.52
N TYR A 31 -17.09 -13.26 1.28
CA TYR A 31 -17.85 -14.46 1.60
C TYR A 31 -17.39 -15.67 0.79
N LEU A 32 -17.14 -15.54 -0.51
CA LEU A 32 -16.65 -16.63 -1.36
C LEU A 32 -15.33 -17.19 -0.81
N ILE A 33 -14.39 -16.29 -0.49
CA ILE A 33 -13.10 -16.63 0.12
C ILE A 33 -13.31 -17.43 1.41
N VAL A 34 -14.16 -16.93 2.31
CA VAL A 34 -14.48 -17.58 3.59
C VAL A 34 -15.21 -18.92 3.41
N PHE A 35 -16.12 -19.00 2.45
CA PHE A 35 -16.88 -20.21 2.13
C PHE A 35 -15.95 -21.33 1.64
N ILE A 36 -15.06 -21.02 0.70
CA ILE A 36 -14.05 -21.97 0.22
C ILE A 36 -13.14 -22.40 1.37
N ALA A 37 -12.71 -21.43 2.21
CA ALA A 37 -11.91 -21.72 3.40
C ALA A 37 -12.59 -22.74 4.33
N SER A 38 -13.90 -22.55 4.57
CA SER A 38 -14.66 -23.37 5.51
C SER A 38 -14.88 -24.82 5.05
N GLY A 39 -14.81 -25.08 3.74
CA GLY A 39 -15.05 -26.41 3.17
C GLY A 39 -13.80 -27.28 3.02
N TRP A 40 -12.61 -26.76 3.27
CA TRP A 40 -11.37 -27.49 3.06
C TRP A 40 -10.94 -28.30 4.30
N SER A 41 -10.52 -29.55 4.08
CA SER A 41 -10.09 -30.47 5.14
C SER A 41 -8.77 -31.22 4.86
N GLY A 42 -8.08 -30.93 3.75
CA GLY A 42 -6.85 -31.63 3.34
C GLY A 42 -5.67 -31.48 4.32
N ASP A 43 -4.62 -32.27 4.16
CA ASP A 43 -3.38 -32.14 4.94
C ASP A 43 -2.21 -31.86 3.99
N ILE A 44 -1.43 -30.84 4.31
CA ILE A 44 -0.16 -30.55 3.64
C ILE A 44 0.89 -30.65 4.74
N GLY A 45 1.74 -31.67 4.65
CA GLY A 45 2.76 -31.92 5.68
C GLY A 45 3.57 -30.65 6.01
N SER A 46 3.72 -30.39 7.30
CA SER A 46 4.44 -29.25 7.84
C SER A 46 5.96 -29.33 7.57
N ILE A 47 6.64 -28.19 7.62
CA ILE A 47 8.09 -28.09 7.44
C ILE A 47 8.73 -27.66 8.76
N GLU A 48 9.77 -28.34 9.22
CA GLU A 48 10.53 -27.77 10.33
C GLU A 48 11.49 -26.69 9.82
N ILE A 49 11.46 -25.50 10.45
CA ILE A 49 12.38 -24.41 10.11
C ILE A 49 13.64 -24.57 10.94
N ASP A 50 14.76 -24.79 10.27
CA ASP A 50 16.08 -24.90 10.89
C ASP A 50 16.62 -23.50 11.20
N LEU A 51 16.88 -23.23 12.48
CA LEU A 51 17.34 -21.93 12.95
C LEU A 51 18.84 -21.69 12.72
N SER A 52 19.60 -22.64 12.15
CA SER A 52 21.00 -22.44 11.82
C SER A 52 21.23 -21.17 10.98
N PRO A 53 22.14 -20.27 11.38
CA PRO A 53 22.46 -19.07 10.61
C PRO A 53 22.93 -19.34 9.18
N SER A 54 23.45 -20.55 8.88
CA SER A 54 23.83 -20.94 7.52
C SER A 54 22.67 -20.99 6.54
N ASN A 55 21.43 -21.17 7.03
CA ASN A 55 20.23 -21.24 6.20
C ASN A 55 19.59 -19.88 5.93
N LEU A 56 20.03 -18.82 6.64
CA LEU A 56 19.51 -17.46 6.47
C LEU A 56 19.59 -16.95 5.02
N PRO A 57 20.68 -17.17 4.25
CA PRO A 57 20.72 -16.77 2.85
C PRO A 57 19.65 -17.45 2.00
N TYR A 58 19.37 -18.74 2.25
CA TYR A 58 18.33 -19.49 1.52
C TYR A 58 16.93 -18.95 1.84
N TYR A 59 16.63 -18.76 3.13
CA TYR A 59 15.35 -18.19 3.56
C TYR A 59 15.15 -16.75 3.07
N ALA A 60 16.21 -15.94 3.11
CA ALA A 60 16.24 -14.60 2.54
C ALA A 60 15.89 -14.59 1.04
N LEU A 61 16.52 -15.45 0.24
CA LEU A 61 16.29 -15.51 -1.20
C LEU A 61 14.84 -15.88 -1.53
N ASN A 62 14.24 -16.83 -0.80
CA ASN A 62 12.83 -17.19 -1.00
C ASN A 62 11.90 -16.02 -0.70
N SER A 63 12.11 -15.30 0.41
CA SER A 63 11.32 -14.12 0.76
C SER A 63 11.48 -12.98 -0.25
N ILE A 64 12.72 -12.69 -0.67
CA ILE A 64 13.01 -11.69 -1.70
C ILE A 64 12.30 -12.04 -3.00
N PHE A 65 12.36 -13.31 -3.42
CA PHE A 65 11.70 -13.77 -4.64
C PHE A 65 10.19 -13.50 -4.59
N ARG A 66 9.51 -13.88 -3.50
CA ARG A 66 8.07 -13.63 -3.32
C ARG A 66 7.74 -12.14 -3.38
N ILE A 67 8.51 -11.31 -2.68
CA ILE A 67 8.33 -9.85 -2.65
C ILE A 67 8.54 -9.21 -4.02
N ILE A 68 9.56 -9.65 -4.78
CA ILE A 68 9.83 -9.13 -6.13
C ILE A 68 8.73 -9.53 -7.10
N VAL A 69 8.29 -10.80 -7.08
CA VAL A 69 7.21 -11.27 -7.96
C VAL A 69 5.92 -10.53 -7.65
N ALA A 70 5.56 -10.42 -6.38
CA ALA A 70 4.40 -9.64 -5.93
C ALA A 70 4.50 -8.17 -6.38
N TYR A 71 5.68 -7.55 -6.26
CA TYR A 71 5.90 -6.16 -6.66
C TYR A 71 5.74 -5.96 -8.17
N ILE A 72 6.26 -6.87 -9.00
CA ILE A 72 6.07 -6.83 -10.45
C ILE A 72 4.59 -6.92 -10.80
N LEU A 73 3.85 -7.84 -10.17
CA LEU A 73 2.39 -7.96 -10.35
C LEU A 73 1.68 -6.67 -9.91
N SER A 74 2.09 -6.06 -8.80
CA SER A 74 1.55 -4.81 -8.30
C SER A 74 1.78 -3.66 -9.29
N LEU A 75 2.96 -3.56 -9.88
CA LEU A 75 3.28 -2.51 -10.85
C LEU A 75 2.46 -2.67 -12.14
N ILE A 76 2.36 -3.90 -12.66
CA ILE A 76 1.54 -4.21 -13.85
C ILE A 76 0.07 -3.86 -13.58
N PHE A 77 -0.47 -4.32 -12.44
CA PHE A 77 -1.84 -4.01 -12.05
C PHE A 77 -2.04 -2.51 -11.90
N ALA A 78 -1.17 -1.81 -11.18
CA ALA A 78 -1.30 -0.38 -10.91
C ALA A 78 -1.35 0.46 -12.21
N ILE A 79 -0.44 0.16 -13.14
CA ILE A 79 -0.38 0.83 -14.44
C ILE A 79 -1.66 0.53 -15.25
N TRP A 80 -2.06 -0.74 -15.36
CA TRP A 80 -3.26 -1.12 -16.10
C TRP A 80 -4.54 -0.52 -15.49
N TYR A 81 -4.69 -0.62 -14.18
CA TYR A 81 -5.86 -0.19 -13.42
C TYR A 81 -6.02 1.32 -13.47
N GLY A 82 -4.95 2.07 -13.15
CA GLY A 82 -4.99 3.54 -13.17
C GLY A 82 -5.17 4.09 -14.58
N TYR A 83 -4.54 3.49 -15.59
CA TYR A 83 -4.71 3.90 -17.00
C TYR A 83 -6.15 3.67 -17.48
N THR A 84 -6.75 2.53 -17.11
CA THR A 84 -8.14 2.20 -17.47
C THR A 84 -9.14 3.09 -16.74
N ALA A 85 -8.88 3.43 -15.47
CA ALA A 85 -9.71 4.35 -14.69
C ALA A 85 -9.70 5.77 -15.28
N ASN A 86 -8.53 6.28 -15.71
CA ASN A 86 -8.41 7.62 -16.30
C ASN A 86 -9.15 7.78 -17.65
N LYS A 87 -9.29 6.71 -18.44
CA LYS A 87 -9.86 6.79 -19.81
C LYS A 87 -11.34 7.12 -19.90
N SER A 88 -12.13 6.81 -18.87
CA SER A 88 -13.58 6.97 -18.92
C SER A 88 -14.14 7.35 -17.56
N ARG A 89 -15.07 8.31 -17.55
CA ARG A 89 -15.79 8.71 -16.33
C ARG A 89 -16.53 7.55 -15.67
N LEU A 90 -17.02 6.58 -16.45
CA LEU A 90 -17.68 5.39 -15.88
C LEU A 90 -16.68 4.49 -15.17
N ASN A 91 -15.52 4.26 -15.78
CA ASN A 91 -14.46 3.44 -15.20
C ASN A 91 -13.95 4.08 -13.90
N GLU A 92 -13.66 5.38 -13.94
CA GLU A 92 -13.26 6.13 -12.75
C GLU A 92 -14.27 5.99 -11.59
N GLN A 93 -15.57 6.16 -11.88
CA GLN A 93 -16.63 6.10 -10.87
C GLN A 93 -16.84 4.72 -10.24
N ILE A 94 -16.34 3.65 -10.87
CA ILE A 94 -16.45 2.28 -10.35
C ILE A 94 -15.13 1.83 -9.75
N MET A 95 -14.04 2.00 -10.49
CA MET A 95 -12.72 1.48 -10.17
C MET A 95 -12.10 2.22 -8.98
N ILE A 96 -12.20 3.54 -8.89
CA ILE A 96 -11.58 4.28 -7.79
C ILE A 96 -12.25 3.97 -6.43
N PRO A 97 -13.59 3.96 -6.31
CA PRO A 97 -14.24 3.50 -5.08
C PRO A 97 -13.95 2.03 -4.74
N LEU A 98 -13.87 1.15 -5.75
CA LEU A 98 -13.52 -0.26 -5.53
C LEU A 98 -12.10 -0.39 -4.97
N LEU A 99 -11.14 0.34 -5.54
CA LEU A 99 -9.76 0.39 -5.06
C LEU A 99 -9.68 0.90 -3.61
N ASP A 100 -10.47 1.93 -3.28
CA ASP A 100 -10.54 2.51 -1.92
C ASP A 100 -11.14 1.54 -0.88
N ILE A 101 -12.14 0.75 -1.28
CA ILE A 101 -12.72 -0.27 -0.41
C ILE A 101 -11.75 -1.45 -0.25
N LEU A 102 -11.15 -1.94 -1.33
CA LEU A 102 -10.26 -3.10 -1.29
C LEU A 102 -8.98 -2.83 -0.48
N GLN A 103 -8.41 -1.63 -0.55
CA GLN A 103 -7.22 -1.28 0.26
C GLN A 103 -7.49 -1.27 1.77
N SER A 104 -8.75 -1.15 2.16
CA SER A 104 -9.17 -1.05 3.56
C SER A 104 -9.27 -2.42 4.24
N ILE A 105 -9.22 -3.50 3.47
CA ILE A 105 -9.37 -4.87 3.96
C ILE A 105 -7.98 -5.42 4.30
N PRO A 106 -7.74 -5.83 5.56
CA PRO A 106 -6.46 -6.39 5.95
C PRO A 106 -6.17 -7.72 5.27
N VAL A 107 -4.90 -7.96 4.96
CA VAL A 107 -4.43 -9.23 4.40
C VAL A 107 -4.87 -10.43 5.25
N LEU A 108 -4.73 -10.35 6.58
CA LEU A 108 -5.13 -11.43 7.49
C LEU A 108 -6.61 -11.81 7.39
N SER A 109 -7.50 -10.87 7.06
CA SER A 109 -8.94 -11.12 6.97
C SER A 109 -9.31 -12.14 5.90
N PHE A 110 -8.55 -12.19 4.81
CA PHE A 110 -8.78 -13.11 3.70
C PHE A 110 -7.66 -14.15 3.52
N LEU A 111 -6.60 -14.07 4.34
CA LEU A 111 -5.47 -14.98 4.33
C LEU A 111 -5.87 -16.46 4.41
N PRO A 112 -6.74 -16.90 5.36
CA PRO A 112 -7.17 -18.29 5.40
C PRO A 112 -7.84 -18.73 4.10
N GLY A 113 -8.76 -17.93 3.57
CA GLY A 113 -9.51 -18.35 2.40
C GLY A 113 -8.71 -18.31 1.10
N VAL A 114 -7.81 -17.33 0.92
CA VAL A 114 -6.90 -17.33 -0.23
C VAL A 114 -5.94 -18.53 -0.15
N THR A 115 -5.40 -18.80 1.03
CA THR A 115 -4.48 -19.94 1.24
C THR A 115 -5.16 -21.26 0.97
N LEU A 116 -6.31 -21.50 1.57
CA LEU A 116 -7.07 -22.74 1.38
C LEU A 116 -7.59 -22.89 -0.05
N PHE A 117 -7.98 -21.80 -0.71
CA PHE A 117 -8.37 -21.82 -2.12
C PHE A 117 -7.21 -22.20 -3.03
N MET A 118 -6.03 -21.60 -2.84
CA MET A 118 -4.85 -21.93 -3.65
C MET A 118 -4.38 -23.37 -3.41
N ILE A 119 -4.43 -23.86 -2.18
CA ILE A 119 -4.16 -25.26 -1.87
C ILE A 119 -5.14 -26.18 -2.61
N ALA A 120 -6.43 -25.85 -2.60
CA ALA A 120 -7.45 -26.65 -3.27
C ALA A 120 -7.27 -26.69 -4.80
N LEU A 121 -6.73 -25.62 -5.41
CA LEU A 121 -6.41 -25.58 -6.84
C LEU A 121 -5.18 -26.43 -7.21
N PHE A 122 -4.23 -26.60 -6.29
CA PHE A 122 -2.99 -27.34 -6.49
C PHE A 122 -2.81 -28.45 -5.45
N PRO A 123 -3.72 -29.45 -5.43
CA PRO A 123 -3.70 -30.49 -4.41
C PRO A 123 -2.40 -31.30 -4.47
N GLY A 124 -1.85 -31.65 -3.31
CA GLY A 124 -0.61 -32.44 -3.20
C GLY A 124 0.68 -31.67 -3.51
N SER A 125 0.61 -30.38 -3.83
CA SER A 125 1.77 -29.53 -4.09
C SER A 125 1.82 -28.31 -3.16
N ARG A 126 3.03 -27.86 -2.82
CA ARG A 126 3.26 -26.62 -2.07
C ARG A 126 3.16 -25.36 -2.92
N ILE A 127 3.00 -25.51 -4.24
CA ILE A 127 2.83 -24.39 -5.17
C ILE A 127 1.61 -23.53 -4.78
N GLY A 128 0.53 -24.14 -4.27
CA GLY A 128 -0.63 -23.40 -3.79
C GLY A 128 -0.29 -22.45 -2.63
N LEU A 129 0.55 -22.88 -1.68
CA LEU A 129 1.01 -22.03 -0.59
C LEU A 129 1.90 -20.88 -1.11
N GLU A 130 2.82 -21.17 -2.02
CA GLU A 130 3.70 -20.16 -2.63
C GLU A 130 2.90 -19.08 -3.37
N ILE A 131 1.94 -19.49 -4.21
CA ILE A 131 1.07 -18.56 -4.93
C ILE A 131 0.20 -17.76 -3.96
N SER A 132 -0.34 -18.40 -2.91
CA SER A 132 -1.09 -17.69 -1.87
C SER A 132 -0.25 -16.60 -1.23
N SER A 133 0.97 -16.92 -0.79
CA SER A 133 1.88 -15.97 -0.17
C SER A 133 2.17 -14.78 -1.09
N ILE A 134 2.44 -15.03 -2.38
CA ILE A 134 2.65 -13.99 -3.39
C ILE A 134 1.40 -13.10 -3.58
N ILE A 135 0.21 -13.69 -3.67
CA ILE A 135 -1.05 -12.94 -3.82
C ILE A 135 -1.28 -12.05 -2.60
N LEU A 136 -1.05 -12.57 -1.40
CA LEU A 136 -1.24 -11.84 -0.14
C LEU A 136 -0.25 -10.69 -0.02
N ILE A 137 1.03 -10.90 -0.34
CA ILE A 137 2.05 -9.84 -0.40
C ILE A 137 1.66 -8.79 -1.47
N PHE A 138 1.20 -9.23 -2.64
CA PHE A 138 0.72 -8.34 -3.70
C PHE A 138 -0.38 -7.41 -3.20
N THR A 139 -1.35 -7.93 -2.42
CA THR A 139 -2.39 -7.08 -1.83
C THR A 139 -1.82 -6.07 -0.84
N GLY A 140 -0.71 -6.34 -0.17
CA GLY A 140 -0.04 -5.33 0.67
C GLY A 140 0.69 -4.24 -0.12
N GLN A 141 1.06 -4.50 -1.37
CA GLN A 141 1.93 -3.63 -2.18
C GLN A 141 1.15 -2.76 -3.19
N VAL A 142 0.03 -3.24 -3.72
CA VAL A 142 -0.55 -2.69 -4.95
C VAL A 142 -1.22 -1.32 -4.80
N TRP A 143 -1.85 -1.03 -3.66
CA TRP A 143 -2.79 0.09 -3.53
C TRP A 143 -2.14 1.46 -3.73
N ASN A 144 -1.04 1.74 -3.03
CA ASN A 144 -0.35 3.04 -3.10
C ASN A 144 0.19 3.32 -4.52
N ILE A 145 0.70 2.29 -5.20
CA ILE A 145 1.22 2.40 -6.58
C ILE A 145 0.07 2.74 -7.53
N ALA A 146 -1.07 2.06 -7.40
CA ALA A 146 -2.25 2.27 -8.25
C ALA A 146 -2.82 3.68 -8.09
N PHE A 147 -3.01 4.16 -6.85
CA PHE A 147 -3.45 5.53 -6.59
C PHE A 147 -2.44 6.57 -7.08
N SER A 148 -1.14 6.34 -6.86
CA SER A 148 -0.10 7.26 -7.31
C SER A 148 -0.11 7.41 -8.83
N TYR A 149 -0.18 6.30 -9.56
CA TYR A 149 -0.18 6.32 -11.01
C TYR A 149 -1.44 7.01 -11.56
N TYR A 150 -2.61 6.64 -11.03
CA TYR A 150 -3.88 7.27 -11.38
C TYR A 150 -3.86 8.79 -11.16
N ASN A 151 -3.41 9.23 -9.98
CA ASN A 151 -3.33 10.65 -9.65
C ASN A 151 -2.33 11.38 -10.54
N SER A 152 -1.17 10.77 -10.82
CA SER A 152 -0.12 11.37 -11.66
C SER A 152 -0.66 11.68 -13.06
N ILE A 153 -1.33 10.72 -13.70
CA ILE A 153 -1.90 10.93 -15.05
C ILE A 153 -3.01 11.98 -15.04
N ASN A 154 -3.83 12.04 -14.00
CA ASN A 154 -4.88 13.05 -13.88
C ASN A 154 -4.33 14.47 -13.68
N THR A 155 -3.12 14.61 -13.15
CA THR A 155 -2.44 15.89 -12.98
C THR A 155 -1.60 16.31 -14.19
N LEU A 156 -1.57 15.51 -15.25
CA LEU A 156 -0.84 15.83 -16.47
C LEU A 156 -1.35 17.16 -17.09
N PRO A 157 -0.47 18.15 -17.32
CA PRO A 157 -0.85 19.41 -17.96
C PRO A 157 -1.47 19.19 -19.34
N LYS A 158 -2.52 19.96 -19.66
CA LYS A 158 -3.25 19.82 -20.92
C LYS A 158 -2.38 20.14 -22.12
N GLU A 159 -1.47 21.09 -21.96
CA GLU A 159 -0.55 21.57 -22.97
C GLU A 159 0.32 20.42 -23.48
N LEU A 160 0.83 19.56 -22.58
CA LEU A 160 1.60 18.38 -22.96
C LEU A 160 0.73 17.34 -23.71
N GLY A 161 -0.54 17.21 -23.30
CA GLY A 161 -1.51 16.37 -24.00
C GLY A 161 -1.85 16.89 -25.40
N GLU A 162 -1.96 18.20 -25.58
CA GLU A 162 -2.19 18.85 -26.87
C GLU A 162 -0.98 18.71 -27.79
N VAL A 163 0.23 18.89 -27.25
CA VAL A 163 1.48 18.61 -27.98
C VAL A 163 1.51 17.16 -28.46
N ALA A 164 1.20 16.18 -27.61
CA ALA A 164 1.13 14.77 -28.04
C ALA A 164 0.12 14.53 -29.17
N ASN A 165 -1.02 15.24 -29.16
CA ASN A 165 -2.01 15.16 -30.23
C ASN A 165 -1.51 15.83 -31.53
N ILE A 166 -0.80 16.96 -31.44
CA ILE A 166 -0.18 17.65 -32.58
C ILE A 166 0.87 16.75 -33.25
N TYR A 167 1.72 16.10 -32.45
CA TYR A 167 2.70 15.11 -32.92
C TYR A 167 2.06 13.79 -33.38
N ARG A 168 0.73 13.66 -33.30
CA ARG A 168 -0.05 12.46 -33.66
C ARG A 168 0.50 11.18 -33.05
N LEU A 169 0.93 11.26 -31.79
CA LEU A 169 1.46 10.09 -31.08
C LEU A 169 0.37 9.01 -30.99
N SER A 170 0.76 7.76 -31.29
CA SER A 170 -0.12 6.60 -31.07
C SER A 170 -0.46 6.45 -29.59
N ARG A 171 -1.48 5.63 -29.25
CA ARG A 171 -1.88 5.42 -27.85
C ARG A 171 -0.74 4.89 -26.98
N PHE A 172 0.07 3.99 -27.52
CA PHE A 172 1.23 3.46 -26.81
C PHE A 172 2.37 4.47 -26.77
N GLN A 173 2.63 5.21 -27.86
CA GLN A 173 3.65 6.26 -27.85
C GLN A 173 3.33 7.34 -26.82
N ARG A 174 2.06 7.76 -26.72
CA ARG A 174 1.60 8.68 -25.69
C ARG A 174 1.80 8.10 -24.29
N PHE A 175 1.44 6.84 -24.07
CA PHE A 175 1.69 6.16 -22.80
C PHE A 175 3.20 6.12 -22.46
N ALA A 176 4.03 5.64 -23.37
CA ALA A 176 5.45 5.39 -23.14
C ALA A 176 6.32 6.66 -23.12
N ARG A 177 5.96 7.70 -23.89
CA ARG A 177 6.76 8.93 -24.03
C ARG A 177 6.25 10.11 -23.20
N LEU A 178 4.99 10.08 -22.75
CA LEU A 178 4.41 11.17 -21.97
C LEU A 178 3.90 10.70 -20.61
N GLU A 179 2.94 9.77 -20.57
CA GLU A 179 2.21 9.46 -19.34
C GLU A 179 3.05 8.68 -18.32
N LEU A 180 3.80 7.66 -18.78
CA LEU A 180 4.68 6.87 -17.92
C LEU A 180 5.88 7.68 -17.41
N PRO A 181 6.60 8.46 -18.24
CA PRO A 181 7.64 9.39 -17.77
C PRO A 181 7.14 10.39 -16.73
N PHE A 182 5.99 11.02 -16.98
CA PHE A 182 5.40 11.99 -16.05
C PHE A 182 5.06 11.34 -14.70
N SER A 183 4.59 10.09 -14.72
CA SER A 183 4.23 9.34 -13.52
C SER A 183 5.42 8.65 -12.83
N ALA A 184 6.61 8.66 -13.44
CA ALA A 184 7.74 7.83 -13.01
C ALA A 184 8.21 8.17 -11.59
N ILE A 185 8.26 9.45 -11.23
CA ILE A 185 8.64 9.89 -9.88
C ILE A 185 7.66 9.32 -8.85
N GLY A 186 6.36 9.52 -9.06
CA GLY A 186 5.32 9.01 -8.17
C GLY A 186 5.35 7.49 -8.05
N LEU A 187 5.50 6.80 -9.18
CA LEU A 187 5.62 5.34 -9.24
C LEU A 187 6.80 4.83 -8.41
N VAL A 188 8.01 5.35 -8.60
CA VAL A 188 9.21 4.87 -7.90
C VAL A 188 9.11 5.11 -6.39
N TRP A 189 8.65 6.28 -5.96
CA TRP A 189 8.48 6.57 -4.53
C TRP A 189 7.43 5.67 -3.87
N ASN A 190 6.26 5.51 -4.51
CA ASN A 190 5.22 4.65 -3.97
C ASN A 190 5.60 3.17 -4.04
N SER A 191 6.43 2.78 -5.01
CA SER A 191 6.98 1.43 -5.09
C SER A 191 7.89 1.10 -3.90
N MET A 192 8.76 2.03 -3.50
CA MET A 192 9.63 1.87 -2.32
C MET A 192 8.80 1.66 -1.04
N MET A 193 7.79 2.51 -0.82
CA MET A 193 6.89 2.39 0.35
C MET A 193 6.06 1.10 0.30
N SER A 194 5.59 0.71 -0.89
CA SER A 194 4.84 -0.52 -1.09
C SER A 194 5.66 -1.76 -0.79
N VAL A 195 6.91 -1.85 -1.25
CA VAL A 195 7.78 -2.99 -0.95
C VAL A 195 8.05 -3.11 0.55
N ALA A 196 8.21 -1.98 1.27
CA ALA A 196 8.25 -1.98 2.74
C ALA A 196 6.95 -2.56 3.35
N GLY A 197 5.78 -2.25 2.77
CA GLY A 197 4.50 -2.90 3.11
C GLY A 197 4.45 -4.41 2.81
N GLY A 198 5.14 -4.89 1.77
CA GLY A 198 5.27 -6.32 1.49
C GLY A 198 6.03 -7.06 2.60
N TRP A 199 7.11 -6.46 3.10
CA TRP A 199 7.83 -6.99 4.26
C TRP A 199 7.00 -6.99 5.55
N PHE A 200 6.08 -6.02 5.71
CA PHE A 200 5.20 -5.93 6.87
C PHE A 200 4.37 -7.21 7.05
N PHE A 201 3.80 -7.74 5.97
CA PHE A 201 2.95 -8.94 5.99
C PHE A 201 3.71 -10.25 5.77
N LEU A 202 5.01 -10.19 5.47
CA LEU A 202 5.81 -11.36 5.10
C LEU A 202 5.72 -12.50 6.13
N MET A 203 5.86 -12.18 7.43
CA MET A 203 5.78 -13.20 8.50
C MET A 203 4.44 -13.93 8.47
N ALA A 204 3.32 -13.22 8.32
CA ALA A 204 2.00 -13.83 8.26
C ALA A 204 1.78 -14.62 6.95
N CYS A 205 2.34 -14.16 5.84
CA CYS A 205 2.20 -14.81 4.53
C CYS A 205 3.09 -16.05 4.38
N GLU A 206 4.20 -16.13 5.12
CA GLU A 206 5.11 -17.28 5.11
C GLU A 206 4.82 -18.26 6.24
N MET A 207 4.23 -17.79 7.35
CA MET A 207 3.83 -18.62 8.47
C MET A 207 2.35 -18.39 8.81
N PHE A 208 1.52 -19.36 8.44
CA PHE A 208 0.09 -19.35 8.74
C PHE A 208 -0.32 -20.61 9.50
N ILE A 209 -0.93 -20.43 10.66
CA ILE A 209 -1.48 -21.52 11.47
C ILE A 209 -3.00 -21.35 11.52
N LEU A 210 -3.72 -22.43 11.24
CA LEU A 210 -5.17 -22.49 11.36
C LEU A 210 -5.56 -23.69 12.21
N LYS A 211 -6.05 -23.44 13.42
CA LYS A 211 -6.28 -24.48 14.43
C LYS A 211 -5.00 -25.31 14.64
N ASP A 212 -5.03 -26.60 14.32
CA ASP A 212 -3.91 -27.53 14.50
C ASP A 212 -3.07 -27.71 13.23
N LYS A 213 -3.41 -27.01 12.14
CA LYS A 213 -2.72 -27.14 10.84
C LYS A 213 -1.74 -26.00 10.62
N ASP A 214 -0.56 -26.36 10.15
CA ASP A 214 0.56 -25.45 9.94
C ASP A 214 0.92 -25.35 8.45
N PHE A 215 0.73 -24.15 7.90
CA PHE A 215 0.92 -23.81 6.49
C PHE A 215 2.18 -22.98 6.25
N ARG A 216 3.26 -23.27 6.99
CA ARG A 216 4.54 -22.59 6.84
C ARG A 216 5.26 -22.89 5.52
N LEU A 217 5.93 -21.87 5.00
CA LEU A 217 6.85 -21.89 3.88
C LEU A 217 8.28 -21.60 4.35
N PRO A 218 9.32 -22.11 3.66
CA PRO A 218 10.69 -21.71 3.92
C PRO A 218 10.87 -20.24 3.54
N GLY A 219 11.24 -19.40 4.51
CA GLY A 219 11.34 -17.97 4.32
C GLY A 219 11.84 -17.27 5.58
N LEU A 220 12.32 -16.04 5.41
CA LEU A 220 12.89 -15.23 6.47
C LEU A 220 11.84 -14.89 7.54
N GLY A 221 10.58 -14.69 7.14
CA GLY A 221 9.47 -14.47 8.05
C GLY A 221 9.21 -15.70 8.93
N SER A 222 9.18 -16.90 8.35
CA SER A 222 9.05 -18.16 9.09
C SER A 222 10.21 -18.41 10.05
N TYR A 223 11.44 -18.02 9.66
CA TYR A 223 12.63 -18.11 10.52
C TYR A 223 12.49 -17.21 11.76
N ILE A 224 12.19 -15.92 11.55
CA ILE A 224 12.04 -14.95 12.64
C ILE A 224 10.90 -15.39 13.56
N HIS A 225 9.76 -15.81 13.00
CA HIS A 225 8.61 -16.25 13.79
C HIS A 225 8.91 -17.53 14.58
N THR A 226 9.56 -18.53 13.97
CA THR A 226 9.93 -19.77 14.67
C THR A 226 10.90 -19.50 15.82
N ALA A 227 11.88 -18.61 15.61
CA ALA A 227 12.80 -18.18 16.67
C ALA A 227 12.06 -17.43 17.79
N ALA A 228 11.14 -16.53 17.42
CA ALA A 228 10.32 -15.77 18.37
C ALA A 228 9.41 -16.67 19.21
N ASP A 229 8.78 -17.69 18.61
CA ASP A 229 7.94 -18.66 19.31
C ASP A 229 8.74 -19.49 20.31
N LYS A 230 9.97 -19.87 19.96
CA LYS A 230 10.91 -20.56 20.86
C LYS A 230 11.51 -19.64 21.93
N GLY A 231 11.26 -18.34 21.88
CA GLY A 231 11.89 -17.35 22.76
C GLY A 231 13.40 -17.18 22.53
N ASP A 232 13.91 -17.63 21.38
CA ASP A 232 15.32 -17.56 21.02
C ASP A 232 15.67 -16.18 20.44
N ILE A 233 16.01 -15.27 21.35
CA ILE A 233 16.30 -13.88 21.03
C ILE A 233 17.49 -13.75 20.07
N SER A 234 18.49 -14.62 20.19
CA SER A 234 19.70 -14.56 19.35
C SER A 234 19.36 -14.82 17.88
N HIS A 235 18.59 -15.87 17.61
CA HIS A 235 18.17 -16.18 16.24
C HIS A 235 17.15 -15.17 15.72
N VAL A 236 16.28 -14.60 16.56
CA VAL A 236 15.46 -13.44 16.17
C VAL A 236 16.37 -12.30 15.67
N PHE A 237 17.44 -11.95 16.39
CA PHE A 237 18.37 -10.91 15.95
C PHE A 237 19.10 -11.26 14.65
N TYR A 238 19.48 -12.52 14.41
CA TYR A 238 20.09 -12.92 13.15
C TYR A 238 19.13 -12.79 11.96
N GLY A 239 17.87 -13.19 12.13
CA GLY A 239 16.83 -13.02 11.12
C GLY A 239 16.54 -11.54 10.82
N LEU A 240 16.41 -10.72 11.87
CA LEU A 240 16.20 -9.27 11.74
C LEU A 240 17.40 -8.55 11.12
N GLY A 241 18.62 -8.89 11.53
CA GLY A 241 19.84 -8.35 10.95
C GLY A 241 19.94 -8.67 9.46
N THR A 242 19.64 -9.92 9.09
CA THR A 242 19.58 -10.35 7.68
C THR A 242 18.55 -9.55 6.90
N MET A 243 17.36 -9.34 7.46
CA MET A 243 16.30 -8.53 6.85
C MET A 243 16.75 -7.09 6.59
N VAL A 244 17.36 -6.44 7.61
CA VAL A 244 17.89 -5.07 7.49
C VAL A 244 18.98 -4.98 6.42
N ILE A 245 19.90 -5.94 6.37
CA ILE A 245 20.95 -5.99 5.34
C ILE A 245 20.33 -6.07 3.95
N ILE A 246 19.33 -6.93 3.75
CA ILE A 246 18.63 -7.06 2.46
C ILE A 246 17.96 -5.75 2.07
N ILE A 247 17.29 -5.08 3.01
CA ILE A 247 16.61 -3.81 2.75
C ILE A 247 17.62 -2.74 2.33
N ILE A 248 18.77 -2.65 3.02
CA ILE A 248 19.85 -1.72 2.65
C ILE A 248 20.41 -2.05 1.26
N VAL A 249 20.60 -3.33 0.96
CA VAL A 249 21.03 -3.78 -0.38
C VAL A 249 20.01 -3.39 -1.45
N LEU A 250 18.71 -3.63 -1.21
CA LEU A 250 17.65 -3.22 -2.14
C LEU A 250 17.60 -1.69 -2.29
N ASP A 251 17.79 -0.92 -1.23
CA ASP A 251 17.89 0.55 -1.31
C ASP A 251 19.04 0.99 -2.20
N ILE A 252 20.25 0.48 -1.97
CA ILE A 252 21.45 0.87 -2.71
C ILE A 252 21.38 0.45 -4.18
N PHE A 253 21.01 -0.80 -4.45
CA PHE A 253 21.10 -1.38 -5.79
C PHE A 253 19.84 -1.19 -6.64
N MET A 254 18.67 -1.06 -6.03
CA MET A 254 17.41 -0.93 -6.75
C MET A 254 16.81 0.47 -6.61
N TRP A 255 16.65 0.99 -5.40
CA TRP A 255 15.88 2.22 -5.20
C TRP A 255 16.64 3.51 -5.51
N ARG A 256 17.85 3.72 -4.97
CA ARG A 256 18.65 4.93 -5.22
C ARG A 256 18.88 5.19 -6.72
N PRO A 257 19.23 4.18 -7.55
CA PRO A 257 19.44 4.39 -8.98
C PRO A 257 18.14 4.76 -9.70
N LEU A 258 17.01 4.14 -9.33
CA LEU A 258 15.70 4.47 -9.87
C LEU A 258 15.30 5.90 -9.50
N VAL A 259 15.45 6.30 -8.24
CA VAL A 259 15.14 7.66 -7.78
C VAL A 259 15.98 8.70 -8.54
N ALA A 260 17.30 8.47 -8.66
CA ALA A 260 18.19 9.35 -9.44
C ALA A 260 17.77 9.40 -10.92
N TRP A 261 17.43 8.26 -11.52
CA TRP A 261 16.95 8.18 -12.91
C TRP A 261 15.66 8.97 -13.14
N THR A 262 14.73 8.99 -12.17
CA THR A 262 13.47 9.74 -12.31
C THR A 262 13.63 11.26 -12.26
N GLN A 263 14.76 11.79 -11.76
CA GLN A 263 14.97 13.23 -11.64
C GLN A 263 14.90 13.96 -12.98
N LYS A 264 15.29 13.29 -14.08
CA LYS A 264 15.20 13.84 -15.44
C LYS A 264 13.76 14.13 -15.91
N PHE A 265 12.76 13.62 -15.19
CA PHE A 265 11.34 13.83 -15.47
C PHE A 265 10.70 14.88 -14.55
N ARG A 266 11.48 15.53 -13.66
CA ARG A 266 10.96 16.63 -12.84
C ARG A 266 10.53 17.79 -13.73
N PHE A 267 9.35 18.34 -13.43
CA PHE A 267 8.72 19.41 -14.19
C PHE A 267 9.06 20.82 -13.65
N ASP A 268 10.05 20.94 -12.76
CA ASP A 268 10.45 22.24 -12.18
C ASP A 268 11.40 23.01 -13.11
N ILE A 269 11.04 24.26 -13.39
CA ILE A 269 11.78 25.22 -14.24
C ILE A 269 12.96 25.86 -13.46
N THR A 270 13.05 25.66 -12.14
CA THR A 270 14.13 26.19 -11.31
C THR A 270 15.38 25.31 -11.41
N ALA A 271 16.22 25.63 -12.38
CA ALA A 271 17.60 25.19 -12.48
C ALA A 271 18.36 25.56 -11.20
N GLY A 272 18.67 24.58 -10.34
CA GLY A 272 19.45 24.87 -9.14
C GLY A 272 19.63 23.77 -8.09
N GLU A 273 18.94 22.62 -8.16
CA GLU A 273 19.24 21.51 -7.27
C GLU A 273 20.29 20.58 -7.90
N GLU A 274 21.44 20.42 -7.23
CA GLU A 274 22.48 19.42 -7.57
C GLU A 274 21.83 18.06 -7.86
N GLU A 275 22.17 17.45 -9.01
CA GLU A 275 21.73 16.11 -9.38
C GLU A 275 22.08 15.12 -8.26
N ARG A 276 21.15 14.23 -7.87
CA ARG A 276 21.49 13.19 -6.90
C ARG A 276 22.39 12.17 -7.61
N GLU A 277 23.67 12.24 -7.33
CA GLU A 277 24.66 11.28 -7.82
C GLU A 277 24.35 9.87 -7.31
N SER A 278 24.35 8.89 -8.21
CA SER A 278 24.19 7.47 -7.87
C SER A 278 25.24 6.65 -8.59
N LEU A 279 26.21 6.13 -7.82
CA LEU A 279 27.30 5.32 -8.33
C LEU A 279 26.80 4.13 -9.17
N VAL A 280 25.74 3.46 -8.72
CA VAL A 280 25.15 2.32 -9.43
C VAL A 280 24.49 2.77 -10.73
N LEU A 281 23.83 3.93 -10.76
CA LEU A 281 23.27 4.47 -12.00
C LEU A 281 24.38 4.81 -13.01
N ASP A 282 25.50 5.35 -12.55
CA ASP A 282 26.66 5.65 -13.40
C ASP A 282 27.28 4.37 -13.96
N LEU A 283 27.40 3.32 -13.15
CA LEU A 283 27.83 1.99 -13.60
C LEU A 283 26.87 1.41 -14.65
N ILE A 284 25.56 1.55 -14.43
CA ILE A 284 24.53 1.10 -15.39
C ILE A 284 24.67 1.85 -16.73
N ARG A 285 24.86 3.18 -16.69
CA ARG A 285 25.01 4.02 -17.89
C ARG A 285 26.30 3.72 -18.67
N ARG A 286 27.36 3.30 -17.99
CA ARG A 286 28.64 2.92 -18.61
C ARG A 286 28.65 1.48 -19.13
N SER A 287 27.63 0.67 -18.82
CA SER A 287 27.56 -0.73 -19.24
C SER A 287 27.02 -0.86 -20.67
N THR A 288 27.89 -1.27 -21.59
CA THR A 288 27.56 -1.54 -23.00
C THR A 288 26.57 -2.70 -23.17
N VAL A 289 26.56 -3.66 -22.23
CA VAL A 289 25.61 -4.78 -22.22
C VAL A 289 24.20 -4.28 -21.91
N LEU A 290 24.05 -3.45 -20.87
CA LEU A 290 22.75 -2.89 -20.50
C LEU A 290 22.25 -1.94 -21.58
N GLU A 291 23.12 -1.14 -22.17
CA GLU A 291 22.78 -0.29 -23.33
C GLU A 291 22.21 -1.12 -24.49
N LYS A 292 22.84 -2.26 -24.82
CA LYS A 292 22.36 -3.17 -25.87
C LYS A 292 20.99 -3.79 -25.53
N ILE A 293 20.76 -4.13 -24.27
CA ILE A 293 19.46 -4.64 -23.79
C ILE A 293 18.38 -3.57 -23.91
N PHE A 294 18.64 -2.34 -23.43
CA PHE A 294 17.70 -1.23 -23.52
C PHE A 294 17.37 -0.88 -24.97
N ASN A 295 18.37 -0.85 -25.86
CA ASN A 295 18.18 -0.61 -27.29
C ASN A 295 17.37 -1.73 -27.98
N ASN A 296 17.51 -2.98 -27.53
CA ASN A 296 16.66 -4.07 -28.03
C ASN A 296 15.22 -3.96 -27.52
N LEU A 297 15.00 -3.57 -26.27
CA LEU A 297 13.67 -3.37 -25.69
C LEU A 297 12.91 -2.23 -26.37
N THR A 298 13.58 -1.12 -26.69
CA THR A 298 12.96 -0.01 -27.44
C THR A 298 12.59 -0.42 -28.87
N ARG A 299 13.46 -1.18 -29.57
CA ARG A 299 13.13 -1.75 -30.88
C ARG A 299 11.96 -2.74 -30.82
N LEU A 300 11.87 -3.53 -29.74
CA LEU A 300 10.76 -4.44 -29.52
C LEU A 300 9.45 -3.67 -29.29
N SER A 301 9.48 -2.58 -28.51
CA SER A 301 8.29 -1.76 -28.27
C SER A 301 7.79 -1.10 -29.55
N GLU A 302 8.70 -0.60 -30.41
CA GLU A 302 8.33 -0.05 -31.72
C GLU A 302 7.73 -1.09 -32.68
N LYS A 303 8.12 -2.37 -32.55
CA LYS A 303 7.47 -3.48 -33.29
C LYS A 303 6.11 -3.82 -32.69
N MET A 304 5.97 -3.82 -31.37
CA MET A 304 4.70 -4.04 -30.69
C MET A 304 3.66 -2.96 -31.03
N ASP A 305 4.08 -1.72 -31.21
CA ASP A 305 3.19 -0.62 -31.64
C ASP A 305 2.50 -0.92 -32.96
N ARG A 306 3.24 -1.46 -33.94
CA ARG A 306 2.67 -1.83 -35.24
C ARG A 306 1.70 -3.01 -35.15
N LEU A 307 1.88 -3.90 -34.18
CA LEU A 307 1.02 -5.06 -33.95
C LEU A 307 -0.24 -4.70 -33.15
N LEU A 308 -0.15 -3.73 -32.24
CA LEU A 308 -1.26 -3.27 -31.42
C LEU A 308 -2.18 -2.27 -32.14
N GLU A 309 -1.75 -1.70 -33.26
CA GLU A 309 -2.60 -0.91 -34.18
C GLU A 309 -3.58 -1.76 -35.01
N ILE A 310 -3.58 -3.08 -34.84
CA ILE A 310 -4.58 -3.95 -35.47
C ILE A 310 -5.93 -3.73 -34.77
N GLU A 311 -6.75 -2.85 -35.34
CA GLU A 311 -8.16 -2.76 -35.02
C GLU A 311 -8.84 -4.11 -35.31
N TRP A 312 -9.17 -4.85 -34.25
CA TRP A 312 -10.01 -6.03 -34.35
C TRP A 312 -11.42 -5.63 -34.84
N LYS A 313 -11.65 -5.67 -36.15
CA LYS A 313 -12.97 -5.61 -36.79
C LYS A 313 -13.72 -6.94 -36.63
N GLY A 314 -13.95 -7.38 -35.40
CA GLY A 314 -14.96 -8.41 -35.10
C GLY A 314 -16.37 -7.83 -35.18
N SER A 315 -17.40 -8.65 -35.38
CA SER A 315 -18.78 -8.15 -35.38
C SER A 315 -19.09 -7.46 -34.04
N SER A 316 -19.63 -6.23 -34.08
CA SER A 316 -19.88 -5.46 -32.85
C SER A 316 -20.95 -6.12 -32.00
N TRP A 317 -21.95 -6.75 -32.62
CA TRP A 317 -23.08 -7.36 -31.94
C TRP A 317 -22.70 -8.60 -31.10
N LEU A 318 -21.90 -9.54 -31.62
CA LEU A 318 -21.46 -10.71 -30.82
C LEU A 318 -20.61 -10.28 -29.62
N ARG A 319 -19.77 -9.25 -29.78
CA ARG A 319 -18.97 -8.70 -28.67
C ARG A 319 -19.82 -7.97 -27.64
N HIS A 320 -20.82 -7.20 -28.08
CA HIS A 320 -21.77 -6.58 -27.17
C HIS A 320 -22.61 -7.63 -26.43
N LEU A 321 -23.11 -8.65 -27.14
CA LEU A 321 -23.90 -9.73 -26.55
C LEU A 321 -23.09 -10.55 -25.54
N PHE A 322 -21.88 -10.99 -25.90
CA PHE A 322 -20.97 -11.69 -24.99
C PHE A 322 -20.63 -10.84 -23.76
N LYS A 323 -20.28 -9.55 -23.96
CA LYS A 323 -20.00 -8.63 -22.85
C LYS A 323 -21.21 -8.47 -21.92
N THR A 324 -22.41 -8.32 -22.48
CA THR A 324 -23.65 -8.19 -21.70
C THR A 324 -23.97 -9.49 -20.94
N ILE A 325 -23.84 -10.66 -21.58
CA ILE A 325 -24.05 -11.96 -20.92
C ILE A 325 -23.06 -12.15 -19.77
N VAL A 326 -21.78 -11.88 -19.99
CA VAL A 326 -20.75 -11.96 -18.94
C VAL A 326 -21.04 -10.98 -17.81
N GLN A 327 -21.47 -9.74 -18.11
CA GLN A 327 -21.86 -8.77 -17.09
C GLN A 327 -23.06 -9.23 -16.27
N ILE A 328 -24.11 -9.75 -16.93
CA ILE A 328 -25.30 -10.28 -16.24
C ILE A 328 -24.91 -11.48 -15.36
N PHE A 329 -24.09 -12.40 -15.89
CA PHE A 329 -23.60 -13.56 -15.15
C PHE A 329 -22.80 -13.15 -13.90
N ILE A 330 -21.88 -12.18 -14.03
CA ILE A 330 -21.13 -11.62 -12.90
C ILE A 330 -22.11 -11.01 -11.88
N ILE A 331 -23.08 -10.21 -12.31
CA ILE A 331 -24.06 -9.58 -11.40
C ILE A 331 -24.88 -10.65 -10.67
N ILE A 332 -25.34 -11.70 -11.36
CA ILE A 332 -26.10 -12.81 -10.74
C ILE A 332 -25.24 -13.53 -9.70
N ILE A 333 -23.97 -13.84 -10.02
CA ILE A 333 -23.04 -14.45 -9.06
C ILE A 333 -22.84 -13.56 -7.85
N LEU A 334 -22.64 -12.26 -8.07
CA LEU A 334 -22.45 -11.31 -6.98
C LEU A 334 -23.68 -11.24 -6.09
N ILE A 335 -24.90 -11.17 -6.65
CA ILE A 335 -26.15 -11.19 -5.88
C ILE A 335 -26.30 -12.51 -5.12
N TRP A 336 -25.97 -13.65 -5.74
CA TRP A 336 -26.04 -14.95 -5.08
C TRP A 336 -25.09 -15.03 -3.88
N LEU A 337 -23.84 -14.58 -4.06
CA LEU A 337 -22.83 -14.52 -3.01
C LEU A 337 -23.24 -13.56 -1.88
N LEU A 338 -23.90 -12.44 -2.19
CA LEU A 338 -24.42 -11.50 -1.21
C LEU A 338 -25.48 -12.12 -0.32
N VAL A 339 -26.46 -12.79 -0.93
CA VAL A 339 -27.54 -13.45 -0.20
C VAL A 339 -26.94 -14.52 0.72
N LYS A 340 -25.95 -15.27 0.23
CA LYS A 340 -25.22 -16.24 1.04
C LYS A 340 -24.41 -15.59 2.17
N ALA A 341 -23.75 -14.47 1.92
CA ALA A 341 -23.05 -13.70 2.95
C ALA A 341 -24.01 -13.21 4.04
N ALA A 342 -25.16 -12.65 3.66
CA ALA A 342 -26.18 -12.17 4.58
C ALA A 342 -26.77 -13.32 5.42
N PHE A 343 -27.05 -14.46 4.80
CA PHE A 343 -27.50 -15.67 5.51
C PHE A 343 -26.42 -16.27 6.43
N PHE A 344 -25.15 -16.20 6.03
CA PHE A 344 -24.04 -16.66 6.87
C PHE A 344 -23.85 -15.78 8.10
N LEU A 345 -24.02 -14.46 7.94
CA LEU A 345 -23.95 -13.47 9.01
C LEU A 345 -25.21 -13.46 9.89
N SER A 346 -26.40 -13.84 9.39
CA SER A 346 -27.60 -13.93 10.22
C SER A 346 -27.51 -15.01 11.30
N GLY A 347 -26.59 -15.97 11.14
CA GLY A 347 -26.22 -16.95 12.17
C GLY A 347 -25.29 -16.41 13.27
N LEU A 348 -24.98 -15.11 13.30
CA LEU A 348 -24.25 -14.45 14.38
C LEU A 348 -25.18 -14.23 15.58
N LYS A 349 -24.68 -14.52 16.78
CA LYS A 349 -25.38 -14.17 18.02
C LYS A 349 -25.47 -12.64 18.11
N ILE A 350 -26.65 -12.12 18.45
CA ILE A 350 -26.88 -10.67 18.58
C ILE A 350 -25.91 -10.04 19.59
N ASP A 351 -25.55 -10.78 20.64
CA ASP A 351 -24.58 -10.38 21.66
C ASP A 351 -23.16 -10.13 21.12
N ALA A 352 -22.85 -10.60 19.91
CA ALA A 352 -21.57 -10.32 19.26
C ALA A 352 -21.50 -8.87 18.74
N LEU A 353 -22.63 -8.24 18.39
CA LEU A 353 -22.63 -6.91 17.77
C LEU A 353 -22.06 -5.81 18.70
N PRO A 354 -22.44 -5.71 19.99
CA PRO A 354 -21.80 -4.78 20.92
C PRO A 354 -20.29 -5.01 21.05
N SER A 355 -19.83 -6.27 21.02
CA SER A 355 -18.40 -6.59 21.11
C SER A 355 -17.61 -6.10 19.90
N ILE A 356 -18.18 -6.23 18.70
CA ILE A 356 -17.60 -5.73 17.45
C ILE A 356 -17.54 -4.20 17.49
N LEU A 357 -18.63 -3.53 17.85
CA LEU A 357 -18.66 -2.06 17.93
C LEU A 357 -17.66 -1.51 18.95
N LYS A 358 -17.54 -2.15 20.12
CA LYS A 358 -16.56 -1.79 21.15
C LYS A 358 -15.13 -1.96 20.64
N SER A 359 -14.86 -3.07 19.96
CA SER A 359 -13.56 -3.36 19.34
C SER A 359 -13.21 -2.32 18.26
N THR A 360 -14.19 -1.92 17.44
CA THR A 360 -14.04 -0.84 16.47
C THR A 360 -13.67 0.48 17.13
N GLY A 361 -14.35 0.83 18.23
CA GLY A 361 -14.07 2.03 19.00
C GLY A 361 -12.64 2.06 19.55
N PHE A 362 -12.16 0.95 20.11
CA PHE A 362 -10.79 0.87 20.63
C PHE A 362 -9.74 1.04 19.54
N SER A 363 -9.86 0.32 18.41
CA SER A 363 -8.91 0.45 17.30
C SER A 363 -8.95 1.85 16.68
N LEU A 364 -10.13 2.49 16.60
CA LEU A 364 -10.26 3.86 16.14
C LEU A 364 -9.53 4.86 17.06
N LEU A 365 -9.68 4.71 18.37
CA LEU A 365 -9.00 5.55 19.36
C LEU A 365 -7.48 5.42 19.26
N ARG A 366 -6.95 4.19 19.19
CA ARG A 366 -5.50 3.95 19.05
C ARG A 366 -4.97 4.47 17.73
N THR A 367 -5.70 4.24 16.64
CA THR A 367 -5.35 4.76 15.30
C THR A 367 -5.25 6.29 15.34
N THR A 368 -6.25 6.94 15.91
CA THR A 368 -6.26 8.41 16.04
C THR A 368 -5.10 8.90 16.91
N ALA A 369 -4.84 8.25 18.05
CA ALA A 369 -3.74 8.58 18.94
C ALA A 369 -2.37 8.44 18.24
N ALA A 370 -2.14 7.34 17.51
CA ALA A 370 -0.92 7.12 16.75
C ALA A 370 -0.74 8.21 15.68
N ILE A 371 -1.77 8.56 14.93
CA ILE A 371 -1.70 9.62 13.91
C ILE A 371 -1.38 10.99 14.52
N ILE A 372 -2.01 11.34 15.65
CA ILE A 372 -1.73 12.59 16.36
C ILE A 372 -0.28 12.63 16.85
N LEU A 373 0.17 11.56 17.51
CA LEU A 373 1.54 11.45 18.00
C LEU A 373 2.58 11.52 16.87
N ALA A 374 2.32 10.86 15.74
CA ALA A 374 3.15 10.98 14.56
C ALA A 374 3.19 12.42 14.04
N ALA A 375 2.03 13.08 13.92
CA ALA A 375 1.94 14.46 13.43
C ALA A 375 2.76 15.45 14.25
N ILE A 376 2.78 15.29 15.58
CA ILE A 376 3.46 16.21 16.52
C ILE A 376 4.94 16.39 16.17
N TRP A 377 5.65 15.30 15.82
CA TRP A 377 7.08 15.38 15.54
C TRP A 377 7.41 15.38 14.04
N THR A 378 6.62 14.69 13.22
CA THR A 378 6.86 14.59 11.77
C THR A 378 6.58 15.90 11.03
N ILE A 379 5.58 16.68 11.45
CA ILE A 379 5.26 17.95 10.79
C ILE A 379 6.40 18.97 11.00
N PRO A 380 6.87 19.25 12.23
CA PRO A 380 8.01 20.15 12.43
C PRO A 380 9.28 19.67 11.74
N LEU A 381 9.60 18.38 11.85
CA LEU A 381 10.81 17.82 11.23
C LEU A 381 10.73 17.86 9.71
N GLY A 382 9.57 17.52 9.13
CA GLY A 382 9.39 17.53 7.69
C GLY A 382 9.50 18.93 7.10
N VAL A 383 8.95 19.93 7.80
CA VAL A 383 9.11 21.35 7.42
C VAL A 383 10.58 21.78 7.55
N LEU A 384 11.27 21.39 8.62
CA LEU A 384 12.70 21.70 8.80
C LEU A 384 13.52 21.16 7.63
N ILE A 385 13.27 19.91 7.23
CA ILE A 385 13.98 19.25 6.14
C ILE A 385 13.62 19.88 4.79
N GLY A 386 12.33 20.01 4.47
CA GLY A 386 11.90 20.53 3.17
C GLY A 386 12.21 22.02 2.96
N MET A 387 12.31 22.80 4.04
CA MET A 387 12.72 24.20 3.97
C MET A 387 14.25 24.41 4.13
N ASN A 388 15.08 23.37 4.22
CA ASN A 388 16.52 23.54 4.39
C ASN A 388 17.33 22.49 3.62
N ILE A 389 18.03 22.95 2.57
CA ILE A 389 18.85 22.11 1.69
C ILE A 389 19.92 21.30 2.44
N ARG A 390 20.52 21.88 3.49
CA ARG A 390 21.56 21.20 4.29
C ARG A 390 20.96 20.10 5.16
N ALA A 391 19.81 20.37 5.76
CA ALA A 391 19.07 19.38 6.54
C ALA A 391 18.61 18.22 5.65
N ALA A 392 18.11 18.51 4.45
CA ALA A 392 17.75 17.50 3.46
C ALA A 392 18.93 16.59 3.07
N ARG A 393 20.11 17.16 2.80
CA ARG A 393 21.31 16.39 2.42
C ARG A 393 21.75 15.37 3.48
N ILE A 394 21.56 15.66 4.76
CA ILE A 394 22.01 14.80 5.88
C ILE A 394 20.88 13.90 6.39
N LEU A 395 19.72 14.48 6.70
CA LEU A 395 18.63 13.77 7.39
C LEU A 395 17.84 12.89 6.45
N GLN A 396 17.63 13.29 5.20
CA GLN A 396 16.77 12.55 4.28
C GLN A 396 17.30 11.14 3.96
N PRO A 397 18.61 10.92 3.69
CA PRO A 397 19.15 9.58 3.51
C PRO A 397 19.01 8.70 4.77
N LEU A 398 19.26 9.27 5.96
CA LEU A 398 19.12 8.54 7.23
C LEU A 398 17.66 8.13 7.47
N ILE A 399 16.73 9.06 7.27
CA ILE A 399 15.29 8.81 7.41
C ILE A 399 14.82 7.78 6.40
N GLN A 400 15.30 7.80 5.15
CA GLN A 400 14.97 6.78 4.15
C GLN A 400 15.42 5.39 4.60
N ILE A 401 16.62 5.26 5.14
CA ILE A 401 17.11 3.97 5.66
C ILE A 401 16.25 3.52 6.83
N VAL A 402 15.99 4.38 7.82
CA VAL A 402 15.19 4.00 8.99
C VAL A 402 13.74 3.66 8.60
N ALA A 403 13.13 4.45 7.71
CA ALA A 403 11.79 4.22 7.21
C ALA A 403 11.66 2.97 6.33
N SER A 404 12.77 2.53 5.72
CA SER A 404 12.79 1.29 4.93
C SER A 404 12.74 0.03 5.80
N ILE A 405 13.05 0.13 7.10
CA ILE A 405 12.97 -0.97 8.06
C ILE A 405 11.48 -1.20 8.42
N PRO A 406 10.91 -2.37 8.12
CA PRO A 406 9.52 -2.68 8.40
C PRO A 406 9.28 -2.66 9.90
N ALA A 407 8.25 -1.94 10.33
CA ALA A 407 7.90 -1.82 11.74
C ALA A 407 7.74 -3.19 12.41
N THR A 408 7.11 -4.15 11.73
CA THR A 408 6.88 -5.53 12.23
C THR A 408 8.15 -6.30 12.55
N ALA A 409 9.24 -6.00 11.86
CA ALA A 409 10.54 -6.58 12.15
C ALA A 409 11.00 -6.18 13.57
N LEU A 410 10.68 -4.98 14.02
CA LEU A 410 11.07 -4.49 15.34
C LEU A 410 10.13 -4.96 16.45
N PHE A 411 8.96 -5.52 16.12
CA PHE A 411 7.91 -5.83 17.10
C PHE A 411 8.36 -6.80 18.21
N PRO A 412 9.03 -7.93 17.92
CA PRO A 412 9.48 -8.84 18.98
C PRO A 412 10.37 -8.15 20.01
N VAL A 413 11.31 -7.33 19.54
CA VAL A 413 12.26 -6.59 20.40
C VAL A 413 11.54 -5.53 21.23
N ILE A 414 10.61 -4.81 20.63
CA ILE A 414 9.85 -3.75 21.31
C ILE A 414 8.93 -4.34 22.37
N ILE A 415 8.28 -5.47 22.09
CA ILE A 415 7.42 -6.16 23.05
C ILE A 415 8.23 -6.62 24.26
N LEU A 416 9.42 -7.19 24.06
CA LEU A 416 10.33 -7.53 25.16
C LEU A 416 10.62 -6.33 26.07
N ILE A 417 10.84 -5.16 25.49
CA ILE A 417 11.09 -3.91 26.22
C ILE A 417 9.82 -3.47 26.97
N LEU A 418 8.66 -3.47 26.30
CA LEU A 418 7.39 -3.03 26.87
C LEU A 418 6.90 -3.92 28.00
N ILE A 419 7.07 -5.25 27.89
CA ILE A 419 6.78 -6.20 28.97
C ILE A 419 7.60 -5.85 30.21
N ARG A 420 8.89 -5.50 30.05
CA ARG A 420 9.77 -5.12 31.17
C ARG A 420 9.42 -3.78 31.81
N ILE A 421 8.91 -2.83 31.04
CA ILE A 421 8.58 -1.47 31.51
C ILE A 421 7.15 -1.40 32.10
N GLY A 422 6.31 -2.42 31.89
CA GLY A 422 4.99 -2.55 32.53
C GLY A 422 3.85 -1.78 31.84
N GLY A 423 4.06 -1.27 30.61
CA GLY A 423 3.03 -0.56 29.84
C GLY A 423 2.04 -1.46 29.09
N GLY A 424 2.33 -2.76 29.00
CA GLY A 424 1.51 -3.75 28.31
C GLY A 424 1.30 -3.47 26.81
N LEU A 425 0.42 -4.26 26.18
CA LEU A 425 0.09 -4.10 24.76
C LEU A 425 -0.87 -2.92 24.51
N ASP A 426 -1.53 -2.39 25.56
CA ASP A 426 -2.43 -1.23 25.44
C ASP A 426 -1.68 0.04 25.00
N ILE A 427 -0.54 0.32 25.61
CA ILE A 427 0.36 1.42 25.21
C ILE A 427 1.27 0.96 24.07
N GLY A 428 1.74 -0.29 24.15
CA GLY A 428 2.61 -0.90 23.17
C GLY A 428 2.08 -0.82 21.74
N SER A 429 0.80 -1.15 21.56
CA SER A 429 0.13 -1.12 20.26
C SER A 429 0.21 0.25 19.57
N ILE A 430 0.08 1.36 20.31
CA ILE A 430 0.20 2.72 19.76
C ILE A 430 1.64 2.96 19.26
N PHE A 431 2.64 2.56 20.05
CA PHE A 431 4.04 2.71 19.66
C PHE A 431 4.40 1.83 18.45
N LEU A 432 3.91 0.58 18.42
CA LEU A 432 4.08 -0.33 17.29
C LEU A 432 3.44 0.24 16.01
N MET A 433 2.25 0.86 16.12
CA MET A 433 1.58 1.54 15.01
C MET A 433 2.35 2.78 14.54
N LEU A 434 2.94 3.56 15.46
CA LEU A 434 3.73 4.76 15.14
C LEU A 434 4.90 4.43 14.22
N LEU A 435 5.63 3.35 14.50
CA LEU A 435 6.79 2.94 13.72
C LEU A 435 6.50 2.69 12.24
N GLY A 436 5.28 2.24 11.92
CA GLY A 436 4.86 2.02 10.54
C GLY A 436 4.24 3.24 9.88
N THR A 437 3.60 4.13 10.65
CA THR A 437 2.66 5.13 10.09
C THR A 437 3.24 6.53 9.97
N GLN A 438 4.23 6.86 10.80
CA GLN A 438 4.80 8.20 10.87
C GLN A 438 5.51 8.64 9.57
N TRP A 439 6.14 7.70 8.86
CA TRP A 439 6.90 7.99 7.66
C TRP A 439 6.05 8.55 6.52
N TYR A 440 4.79 8.12 6.42
CA TYR A 440 3.84 8.63 5.43
C TYR A 440 3.59 10.13 5.62
N ILE A 441 3.41 10.60 6.86
CA ILE A 441 3.22 12.02 7.17
C ILE A 441 4.53 12.77 6.91
N LEU A 442 5.65 12.26 7.42
CA LEU A 442 6.95 12.91 7.30
C LEU A 442 7.34 13.18 5.85
N PHE A 443 7.29 12.16 4.98
CA PHE A 443 7.70 12.32 3.58
C PHE A 443 6.76 13.24 2.79
N ASN A 444 5.45 13.17 3.05
CA ASN A 444 4.51 14.10 2.43
C ASN A 444 4.75 15.55 2.88
N VAL A 445 5.02 15.78 4.16
CA VAL A 445 5.35 17.12 4.67
C VAL A 445 6.67 17.63 4.09
N ILE A 446 7.69 16.77 3.97
CA ILE A 446 8.96 17.14 3.30
C ILE A 446 8.68 17.58 1.86
N ALA A 447 7.90 16.80 1.11
CA ALA A 447 7.54 17.13 -0.26
C ALA A 447 6.79 18.46 -0.36
N GLY A 448 5.76 18.66 0.47
CA GLY A 448 4.97 19.90 0.47
C GLY A 448 5.74 21.12 0.95
N ALA A 449 6.66 20.97 1.90
CA ALA A 449 7.51 22.07 2.35
C ALA A 449 8.57 22.46 1.30
N SER A 450 9.07 21.47 0.55
CA SER A 450 10.04 21.67 -0.52
C SER A 450 9.40 22.32 -1.75
N SER A 451 8.11 22.06 -2.01
CA SER A 451 7.37 22.63 -3.14
C SER A 451 6.92 24.08 -2.93
N ILE A 452 7.17 24.69 -1.76
CA ILE A 452 6.85 26.10 -1.53
C ILE A 452 7.81 26.96 -2.39
N PRO A 453 7.31 27.78 -3.33
CA PRO A 453 8.13 28.59 -4.22
C PRO A 453 9.13 29.47 -3.48
N GLN A 454 10.34 29.62 -4.03
CA GLN A 454 11.40 30.39 -3.41
C GLN A 454 11.00 31.86 -3.23
N GLU A 455 10.23 32.41 -4.16
CA GLU A 455 9.73 33.78 -4.14
C GLU A 455 8.84 34.03 -2.92
N LEU A 456 7.94 33.09 -2.58
CA LEU A 456 7.11 33.19 -1.38
C LEU A 456 7.94 33.08 -0.09
N ARG A 457 9.00 32.26 -0.12
CA ARG A 457 9.92 32.12 1.01
C ARG A 457 10.73 33.40 1.22
N GLU A 458 11.19 34.05 0.16
CA GLU A 458 11.90 35.33 0.22
C GLU A 458 10.97 36.47 0.62
N ALA A 459 9.78 36.56 0.02
CA ALA A 459 8.75 37.52 0.41
C ALA A 459 8.44 37.40 1.92
N SER A 460 8.31 36.18 2.45
CA SER A 460 8.09 35.99 3.89
C SER A 460 9.19 36.57 4.77
N LYS A 461 10.45 36.58 4.30
CA LYS A 461 11.57 37.21 5.01
C LYS A 461 11.47 38.73 4.94
N VAL A 462 11.17 39.28 3.75
CA VAL A 462 11.00 40.73 3.53
C VAL A 462 9.86 41.29 4.39
N TYR A 463 8.73 40.59 4.45
CA TYR A 463 7.58 40.96 5.30
C TYR A 463 7.77 40.64 6.80
N GLY A 464 8.95 40.14 7.20
CA GLY A 464 9.27 39.86 8.61
C GLY A 464 8.40 38.78 9.24
N LEU A 465 7.95 37.78 8.46
CA LEU A 465 7.15 36.66 8.99
C LEU A 465 8.03 35.70 9.79
N HIS A 466 7.84 35.66 11.11
CA HIS A 466 8.56 34.79 12.04
C HIS A 466 7.62 33.94 12.90
N GLY A 467 8.14 32.85 13.48
CA GLY A 467 7.45 31.99 14.43
C GLY A 467 6.06 31.55 13.96
N ILE A 468 5.06 31.68 14.83
CA ILE A 468 3.67 31.26 14.58
C ILE A 468 3.06 31.97 13.36
N ARG A 469 3.43 33.23 13.08
CA ARG A 469 2.88 33.98 11.95
C ARG A 469 3.34 33.37 10.63
N LYS A 470 4.62 32.99 10.52
CA LYS A 470 5.15 32.25 9.36
C LYS A 470 4.45 30.91 9.19
N TRP A 471 4.22 30.20 10.30
CA TRP A 471 3.51 28.92 10.27
C TRP A 471 2.07 29.05 9.77
N ARG A 472 1.30 30.02 10.28
CA ARG A 472 -0.11 30.19 9.90
C ARG A 472 -0.32 30.75 8.50
N VAL A 473 0.57 31.64 8.03
CA VAL A 473 0.38 32.38 6.78
C VAL A 473 1.04 31.70 5.59
N LEU A 474 2.22 31.09 5.77
CA LEU A 474 2.98 30.49 4.67
C LEU A 474 3.01 28.96 4.78
N ILE A 475 3.53 28.43 5.89
CA ILE A 475 3.92 27.02 5.96
C ILE A 475 2.70 26.10 5.96
N LEU A 476 1.78 26.26 6.93
CA LEU A 476 0.60 25.39 7.02
C LEU A 476 -0.26 25.47 5.76
N PRO A 477 -0.60 26.66 5.22
CA PRO A 477 -1.29 26.75 3.94
C PRO A 477 -0.55 26.03 2.81
N GLY A 478 0.77 26.25 2.65
CA GLY A 478 1.54 25.67 1.56
C GLY A 478 1.68 24.15 1.63
N ILE A 479 1.81 23.59 2.83
CA ILE A 479 1.91 22.12 3.00
C ILE A 479 0.55 21.43 3.11
N PHE A 480 -0.55 22.16 3.28
CA PHE A 480 -1.85 21.58 3.63
C PHE A 480 -2.31 20.45 2.69
N PRO A 481 -2.24 20.59 1.34
CA PRO A 481 -2.63 19.51 0.43
C PRO A 481 -1.80 18.24 0.62
N TYR A 482 -0.49 18.39 0.81
CA TYR A 482 0.43 17.28 1.07
C TYR A 482 0.18 16.66 2.44
N LEU A 483 -0.10 17.49 3.45
CA LEU A 483 -0.40 17.03 4.81
C LEU A 483 -1.66 16.14 4.83
N ILE A 484 -2.72 16.53 4.12
CA ILE A 484 -3.92 15.70 3.98
C ILE A 484 -3.61 14.38 3.28
N THR A 485 -2.83 14.38 2.20
CA THR A 485 -2.37 13.15 1.53
C THR A 485 -1.55 12.26 2.48
N GLY A 486 -0.66 12.86 3.28
CA GLY A 486 0.09 12.17 4.32
C GLY A 486 -0.78 11.53 5.39
N PHE A 487 -1.82 12.23 5.84
CA PHE A 487 -2.77 11.67 6.81
C PHE A 487 -3.64 10.54 6.26
N ILE A 488 -4.09 10.65 5.01
CA ILE A 488 -4.88 9.59 4.35
C ILE A 488 -4.05 8.31 4.26
N THR A 489 -2.82 8.42 3.74
CA THR A 489 -1.90 7.30 3.57
C THR A 489 -1.47 6.70 4.92
N ALA A 490 -1.16 7.54 5.90
CA ALA A 490 -0.82 7.10 7.26
C ALA A 490 -1.99 6.37 7.93
N THR A 491 -3.23 6.85 7.76
CA THR A 491 -4.42 6.21 8.32
C THR A 491 -4.66 4.84 7.72
N GLY A 492 -4.51 4.68 6.40
CA GLY A 492 -4.59 3.37 5.73
C GLY A 492 -3.53 2.39 6.27
N GLY A 493 -2.29 2.86 6.44
CA GLY A 493 -1.22 2.07 7.07
C GLY A 493 -1.52 1.72 8.54
N ALA A 494 -2.11 2.66 9.30
CA ALA A 494 -2.41 2.48 10.72
C ALA A 494 -3.48 1.41 10.95
N TRP A 495 -4.53 1.40 10.13
CA TRP A 495 -5.57 0.39 10.19
C TRP A 495 -5.01 -1.01 9.94
N ASN A 496 -4.12 -1.18 8.96
CA ASN A 496 -3.40 -2.44 8.74
C ASN A 496 -2.49 -2.81 9.91
N ALA A 497 -1.86 -1.81 10.56
CA ALA A 497 -1.04 -2.03 11.72
C ALA A 497 -1.81 -2.54 12.95
N THR A 498 -3.12 -2.27 13.06
CA THR A 498 -3.93 -2.74 14.21
C THR A 498 -3.95 -4.26 14.32
N ILE A 499 -3.97 -4.97 13.19
CA ILE A 499 -3.98 -6.44 13.15
C ILE A 499 -2.80 -7.04 13.92
N VAL A 500 -1.61 -6.46 13.72
CA VAL A 500 -0.35 -6.98 14.26
C VAL A 500 0.05 -6.26 15.55
N SER A 501 -0.47 -5.06 15.80
CA SER A 501 -0.18 -4.34 17.05
C SER A 501 -1.10 -4.73 18.20
N GLU A 502 -2.31 -5.22 17.91
CA GLU A 502 -3.31 -5.59 18.92
C GLU A 502 -3.30 -7.07 19.32
N TYR A 503 -2.61 -7.92 18.54
CA TYR A 503 -2.46 -9.35 18.77
C TYR A 503 -1.06 -9.80 18.36
N VAL A 504 -0.27 -10.26 19.32
CA VAL A 504 1.09 -10.76 19.07
C VAL A 504 1.38 -11.99 19.90
N THR A 505 2.02 -12.98 19.28
CA THR A 505 2.55 -14.16 19.95
C THR A 505 4.07 -14.05 20.04
N PHE A 506 4.61 -14.25 21.24
CA PHE A 506 6.05 -14.27 21.49
C PHE A 506 6.37 -15.24 22.63
N ALA A 507 7.39 -16.08 22.45
CA ALA A 507 7.81 -17.10 23.42
C ALA A 507 6.65 -17.99 23.92
N GLY A 508 5.75 -18.39 23.02
CA GLY A 508 4.55 -19.16 23.35
C GLY A 508 3.46 -18.39 24.13
N MET A 509 3.68 -17.12 24.46
CA MET A 509 2.70 -16.25 25.10
C MET A 509 2.02 -15.36 24.07
N THR A 510 0.69 -15.42 24.00
CA THR A 510 -0.10 -14.51 23.17
C THR A 510 -0.54 -13.31 24.00
N LEU A 511 -0.03 -12.14 23.64
CA LEU A 511 -0.46 -10.86 24.17
C LEU A 511 -1.55 -10.28 23.28
N THR A 512 -2.63 -9.83 23.91
CA THR A 512 -3.75 -9.21 23.19
C THR A 512 -4.19 -7.94 23.90
N THR A 513 -4.68 -6.97 23.13
CA THR A 513 -5.38 -5.79 23.63
C THR A 513 -6.71 -5.66 22.89
N PRO A 514 -7.80 -5.20 23.55
CA PRO A 514 -9.11 -5.16 22.91
C PRO A 514 -9.12 -4.29 21.64
N GLY A 515 -9.48 -4.86 20.50
CA GLY A 515 -9.63 -4.10 19.25
C GLY A 515 -10.12 -4.97 18.09
N LEU A 516 -10.43 -4.32 16.96
CA LEU A 516 -10.82 -5.02 15.74
C LEU A 516 -9.70 -5.91 15.22
N GLY A 517 -8.45 -5.45 15.31
CA GLY A 517 -7.29 -6.22 14.86
C GLY A 517 -7.13 -7.50 15.65
N SER A 518 -7.23 -7.41 16.99
CA SER A 518 -7.21 -8.61 17.84
C SER A 518 -8.38 -9.55 17.57
N SER A 519 -9.57 -9.01 17.33
CA SER A 519 -10.78 -9.79 17.04
C SER A 519 -10.67 -10.55 15.72
N ILE A 520 -10.08 -9.94 14.68
CA ILE A 520 -9.78 -10.57 13.40
C ILE A 520 -8.73 -11.68 13.58
N SER A 521 -7.63 -11.40 14.30
CA SER A 521 -6.56 -12.37 14.54
C SER A 521 -7.03 -13.58 15.35
N ILE A 522 -7.83 -13.38 16.40
CA ILE A 522 -8.43 -14.47 17.19
C ILE A 522 -9.41 -15.30 16.36
N ALA A 523 -10.28 -14.63 15.57
CA ALA A 523 -11.22 -15.33 14.70
C ALA A 523 -10.52 -16.15 13.61
N THR A 524 -9.39 -15.65 13.11
CA THR A 524 -8.50 -16.32 12.16
C THR A 524 -7.90 -17.57 12.80
N ALA A 525 -7.21 -17.42 13.93
CA ALA A 525 -6.52 -18.52 14.61
C ALA A 525 -7.48 -19.65 15.05
N SER A 526 -8.66 -19.28 15.55
CA SER A 526 -9.69 -20.24 15.97
C SER A 526 -10.50 -20.86 14.82
N GLY A 527 -10.34 -20.36 13.58
CA GLY A 527 -11.18 -20.73 12.45
C GLY A 527 -12.65 -20.33 12.62
N ASN A 528 -12.94 -19.30 13.42
CA ASN A 528 -14.26 -18.71 13.54
C ASN A 528 -14.55 -17.77 12.37
N PHE A 529 -14.80 -18.39 11.21
CA PHE A 529 -15.03 -17.71 9.94
C PHE A 529 -16.21 -16.71 9.95
N ARG A 530 -17.22 -16.92 10.80
CA ARG A 530 -18.34 -15.98 10.98
C ARG A 530 -17.87 -14.69 11.64
N MET A 531 -17.16 -14.79 12.77
CA MET A 531 -16.58 -13.63 13.44
C MET A 531 -15.52 -12.96 12.57
N LEU A 532 -14.75 -13.73 11.80
CA LEU A 532 -13.76 -13.19 10.86
C LEU A 532 -14.41 -12.27 9.83
N LEU A 533 -15.46 -12.76 9.16
CA LEU A 533 -16.19 -11.96 8.18
C LEU A 533 -16.84 -10.73 8.83
N ALA A 534 -17.50 -10.90 9.99
CA ALA A 534 -18.17 -9.80 10.68
C ALA A 534 -17.23 -8.66 11.07
N ASN A 535 -16.07 -8.98 11.68
CA ASN A 535 -15.08 -7.98 12.07
C ASN A 535 -14.42 -7.32 10.85
N THR A 536 -14.18 -8.09 9.78
CA THR A 536 -13.62 -7.56 8.52
C THR A 536 -14.58 -6.55 7.88
N VAL A 537 -15.87 -6.85 7.86
CA VAL A 537 -16.89 -5.94 7.36
C VAL A 537 -16.99 -4.68 8.23
N ALA A 538 -16.96 -4.83 9.55
CA ALA A 538 -16.96 -3.69 10.47
C ALA A 538 -15.75 -2.77 10.25
N MET A 539 -14.57 -3.35 10.06
CA MET A 539 -13.34 -2.60 9.73
C MET A 539 -13.47 -1.88 8.38
N ALA A 540 -13.88 -2.56 7.32
CA ALA A 540 -14.07 -1.95 6.02
C ALA A 540 -15.06 -0.78 6.06
N ILE A 541 -16.19 -0.93 6.78
CA ILE A 541 -17.16 0.14 6.98
C ILE A 541 -16.54 1.32 7.72
N ALA A 542 -15.79 1.08 8.81
CA ALA A 542 -15.17 2.14 9.59
C ALA A 542 -14.17 2.95 8.75
N VAL A 543 -13.27 2.28 8.02
CA VAL A 543 -12.27 2.93 7.17
C VAL A 543 -12.94 3.74 6.05
N VAL A 544 -13.89 3.14 5.33
CA VAL A 544 -14.63 3.81 4.25
C VAL A 544 -15.42 5.01 4.76
N ALA A 545 -16.05 4.89 5.93
CA ALA A 545 -16.75 5.99 6.56
C ALA A 545 -15.80 7.15 6.89
N ILE A 546 -14.63 6.88 7.45
CA ILE A 546 -13.61 7.90 7.76
C ILE A 546 -13.08 8.55 6.48
N ASN A 547 -12.71 7.74 5.47
CA ASN A 547 -12.25 8.24 4.16
C ASN A 547 -13.27 9.18 3.54
N ARG A 548 -14.56 8.81 3.58
CA ARG A 548 -15.62 9.59 2.95
C ARG A 548 -16.04 10.82 3.74
N LEU A 549 -16.20 10.69 5.06
CA LEU A 549 -16.79 11.73 5.90
C LEU A 549 -15.76 12.77 6.34
N LEU A 550 -14.52 12.34 6.58
CA LEU A 550 -13.44 13.21 7.06
C LEU A 550 -12.49 13.56 5.93
N TRP A 551 -11.78 12.56 5.38
CA TRP A 551 -10.63 12.81 4.50
C TRP A 551 -11.02 13.47 3.19
N LYS A 552 -12.07 12.98 2.53
CA LYS A 552 -12.55 13.57 1.27
C LYS A 552 -12.93 15.05 1.43
N ARG A 553 -13.55 15.42 2.55
CA ARG A 553 -13.92 16.82 2.82
C ARG A 553 -12.69 17.71 3.01
N LEU A 554 -11.71 17.23 3.78
CA LEU A 554 -10.45 17.95 3.98
C LEU A 554 -9.64 18.07 2.69
N PHE A 555 -9.67 17.05 1.85
CA PHE A 555 -9.01 17.06 0.54
C PHE A 555 -9.64 18.09 -0.41
N ILE A 556 -10.97 18.16 -0.48
CA ILE A 556 -11.68 19.20 -1.25
C ILE A 556 -11.31 20.60 -0.74
N MET A 557 -11.32 20.79 0.58
CA MET A 557 -10.91 22.07 1.18
C MET A 557 -9.45 22.44 0.82
N ALA A 558 -8.55 21.46 0.79
CA ALA A 558 -7.17 21.67 0.38
C ALA A 558 -7.07 22.15 -1.07
N GLN A 559 -7.88 21.58 -1.96
CA GLN A 559 -7.91 21.95 -3.38
C GLN A 559 -8.52 23.33 -3.64
N GLU A 560 -9.55 23.71 -2.89
CA GLU A 560 -10.30 24.96 -3.14
C GLU A 560 -9.65 26.19 -2.50
N LYS A 561 -9.05 26.04 -1.31
CA LYS A 561 -8.61 27.19 -0.49
C LYS A 561 -7.10 27.40 -0.43
N TYR A 562 -6.32 26.33 -0.54
CA TYR A 562 -4.87 26.36 -0.24
C TYR A 562 -3.99 26.09 -1.46
N ARG A 563 -4.54 26.31 -2.66
CA ARG A 563 -3.80 26.19 -3.91
C ARG A 563 -2.87 27.39 -4.05
N LEU A 564 -1.56 27.13 -4.13
CA LEU A 564 -0.53 28.14 -4.39
C LEU A 564 -0.49 28.41 -5.90
N GLU A 565 -1.54 29.02 -6.45
CA GLU A 565 -1.59 29.55 -7.82
C GLU A 565 -1.91 31.05 -7.79
#